data_AF-A0A1E3BAL7-F1
#
_entry.id   AF-A0A1E3BAL7-F1
#
_cell.length_a   1.000
_cell.length_b   1.000
_cell.length_c   1.000
_cell.angle_alpha   90.00
_cell.angle_beta   90.00
_cell.angle_gamma   90.00
#
_symmetry.space_group_name_H-M   'P 1'
#
loop_
_entity.id
_entity.type
_entity.pdbx_description
1 polymer ?
#
loop_
_entity_poly.entity_id
_entity_poly.type
_entity_poly.pdbx_seq_one_letter_code
_entity_poly.pdbx_strand_id
1 'polypeptide(L)'
;MSTRAAQVEEYGWGAVPINPKEFAPTKAPAPQLVKDTPLPDTQVAKAALEYAKAELPAHTFNHSMRVFYYGLAIARQHFPAWKFSDETWLLTCLFHDIGTIDKYTRDVFMSFDIYGGVVALNVLKEQGAPSPQAESVAEAIMRHQDSVRVGTIHTVGLLIQLATQFDNIGAHKGYVHPDTVKDVTGHYPRRQWSKCFSSKLREEIGLKPWCHTTAEGESFPHDIEHNALMEPYDGLF
;
A
#
# COMPACT_ATOMS: atom_id res chain seq x y z
N MET A 1 19.58 21.37 -8.44
CA MET A 1 19.04 20.45 -7.42
C MET A 1 17.69 20.97 -6.99
N SER A 2 16.69 20.10 -6.80
CA SER A 2 15.37 20.47 -6.28
C SER A 2 15.52 21.06 -4.85
N THR A 3 14.68 22.02 -4.47
CA THR A 3 14.70 22.58 -3.11
C THR A 3 14.09 21.58 -2.12
N ARG A 4 14.46 21.67 -0.84
CA ARG A 4 13.85 20.81 0.20
C ARG A 4 12.33 20.94 0.23
N ALA A 5 11.79 22.15 0.04
CA ALA A 5 10.34 22.38 0.00
C ALA A 5 9.68 21.66 -1.19
N ALA A 6 10.28 21.73 -2.38
CA ALA A 6 9.78 21.00 -3.54
C ALA A 6 9.84 19.48 -3.31
N GLN A 7 10.93 18.97 -2.73
CA GLN A 7 11.04 17.54 -2.38
C GLN A 7 10.01 17.09 -1.32
N VAL A 8 9.63 17.98 -0.39
CA VAL A 8 8.59 17.68 0.59
C VAL A 8 7.23 17.46 -0.08
N GLU A 9 6.89 18.31 -1.05
CA GLU A 9 5.64 18.19 -1.81
C GLU A 9 5.70 17.02 -2.80
N GLU A 10 6.79 16.88 -3.55
CA GLU A 10 6.96 15.87 -4.60
C GLU A 10 6.98 14.44 -4.04
N TYR A 11 7.58 14.24 -2.86
CA TYR A 11 7.71 12.90 -2.27
C TYR A 11 6.76 12.67 -1.09
N GLY A 12 5.78 13.56 -0.88
CA GLY A 12 4.69 13.33 0.07
C GLY A 12 5.09 13.33 1.53
N TRP A 13 6.09 14.16 1.89
CA TRP A 13 6.49 14.43 3.27
C TRP A 13 5.55 15.38 4.02
N GLY A 14 4.49 15.86 3.36
CA GLY A 14 3.47 16.69 4.00
C GLY A 14 2.87 15.98 5.21
N ALA A 15 2.97 16.58 6.40
CA ALA A 15 2.45 16.02 7.63
C ALA A 15 0.91 16.14 7.67
N VAL A 16 0.25 15.03 7.96
CA VAL A 16 -1.20 14.94 8.16
C VAL A 16 -1.47 14.30 9.53
N PRO A 17 -2.56 14.69 10.22
CA PRO A 17 -2.99 13.99 11.44
C PRO A 17 -3.22 12.50 11.15
N ILE A 18 -3.11 11.63 12.16
CA ILE A 18 -3.48 10.19 12.04
C ILE A 18 -4.94 9.95 12.47
N ASN A 19 -5.64 10.98 12.96
CA ASN A 19 -6.98 10.85 13.54
C ASN A 19 -8.05 10.41 12.51
N PRO A 20 -8.60 9.18 12.60
CA PRO A 20 -9.54 8.66 11.61
C PRO A 20 -10.83 9.48 11.42
N LYS A 21 -11.22 10.26 12.45
CA LYS A 21 -12.41 11.13 12.39
C LYS A 21 -12.24 12.29 11.42
N GLU A 22 -11.01 12.65 11.08
CA GLU A 22 -10.70 13.76 10.17
C GLU A 22 -10.73 13.35 8.70
N PHE A 23 -10.93 12.06 8.39
CA PHE A 23 -10.83 11.52 7.03
C PHE A 23 -12.17 11.15 6.40
N ALA A 24 -13.29 11.31 7.11
CA ALA A 24 -14.61 10.94 6.59
C ALA A 24 -14.87 11.56 5.20
N PRO A 25 -15.38 10.78 4.23
CA PRO A 25 -15.55 11.24 2.87
C PRO A 25 -16.61 12.34 2.85
N THR A 26 -16.29 13.49 2.26
CA THR A 26 -17.17 14.67 2.24
C THR A 26 -18.15 14.66 1.07
N LYS A 27 -17.94 13.78 0.09
CA LYS A 27 -18.76 13.61 -1.11
C LYS A 27 -18.75 12.15 -1.58
N ALA A 28 -19.75 11.76 -2.35
CA ALA A 28 -19.77 10.46 -3.00
C ALA A 28 -18.63 10.34 -4.02
N PRO A 29 -17.96 9.18 -4.12
CA PRO A 29 -16.90 8.98 -5.10
C PRO A 29 -17.48 8.85 -6.51
N ALA A 30 -16.75 9.31 -7.52
CA ALA A 30 -17.02 9.09 -8.92
C ALA A 30 -16.17 7.94 -9.47
N PRO A 31 -16.61 7.24 -10.54
CA PRO A 31 -15.79 6.27 -11.24
C PRO A 31 -14.45 6.88 -11.71
N GLN A 32 -13.37 6.15 -11.47
CA GLN A 32 -12.03 6.37 -12.01
C GLN A 32 -11.50 5.03 -12.50
N LEU A 33 -11.25 4.89 -13.81
CA LEU A 33 -10.88 3.63 -14.44
C LEU A 33 -9.36 3.54 -14.60
N VAL A 34 -8.85 2.32 -14.76
CA VAL A 34 -7.41 2.03 -14.97
C VAL A 34 -6.86 2.81 -16.16
N LYS A 35 -7.61 2.87 -17.27
CA LYS A 35 -7.21 3.62 -18.48
C LYS A 35 -7.02 5.12 -18.24
N ASP A 36 -7.67 5.69 -17.22
CA ASP A 36 -7.61 7.12 -16.90
C ASP A 36 -6.47 7.43 -15.92
N THR A 37 -5.76 6.40 -15.45
CA THR A 37 -4.68 6.50 -14.45
C THR A 37 -3.43 5.78 -14.98
N PRO A 38 -2.72 6.38 -15.96
CA PRO A 38 -1.52 5.77 -16.52
C PRO A 38 -0.44 5.60 -15.44
N LEU A 39 0.36 4.54 -15.57
CA LEU A 39 1.52 4.34 -14.71
C LEU A 39 2.61 5.37 -15.02
N PRO A 40 3.37 5.84 -14.01
CA PRO A 40 4.59 6.60 -14.21
C PRO A 40 5.55 5.90 -15.19
N ASP A 41 6.06 6.65 -16.17
CA ASP A 41 6.88 6.13 -17.28
C ASP A 41 8.39 6.41 -17.12
N THR A 42 8.86 6.53 -15.88
CA THR A 42 10.27 6.81 -15.59
C THR A 42 11.11 5.54 -15.53
N GLN A 43 12.44 5.69 -15.55
CA GLN A 43 13.35 4.56 -15.40
C GLN A 43 13.20 3.87 -14.04
N VAL A 44 13.05 4.64 -12.96
CA VAL A 44 12.89 4.11 -11.59
C VAL A 44 11.56 3.33 -11.48
N ALA A 45 10.46 3.89 -11.99
CA ALA A 45 9.16 3.21 -11.97
C ALA A 45 9.18 1.90 -12.75
N LYS A 46 9.80 1.87 -13.94
CA LYS A 46 9.97 0.64 -14.74
C LYS A 46 10.82 -0.41 -14.02
N ALA A 47 11.95 -0.01 -13.44
CA ALA A 47 12.82 -0.92 -12.71
C ALA A 47 12.14 -1.50 -11.45
N ALA A 48 11.38 -0.66 -10.73
CA ALA A 48 10.58 -1.08 -9.59
C ALA A 48 9.47 -2.06 -9.96
N LEU A 49 8.74 -1.81 -11.07
CA LEU A 49 7.72 -2.71 -11.59
C LEU A 49 8.28 -4.08 -11.94
N GLU A 50 9.41 -4.13 -12.65
CA GLU A 50 10.06 -5.38 -13.02
C GLU A 50 10.58 -6.13 -11.77
N TYR A 51 11.19 -5.42 -10.82
CA TYR A 51 11.64 -6.00 -9.55
C TYR A 51 10.47 -6.61 -8.76
N ALA A 52 9.41 -5.83 -8.53
CA ALA A 52 8.25 -6.28 -7.77
C ALA A 52 7.57 -7.48 -8.45
N LYS A 53 7.45 -7.47 -9.78
CA LYS A 53 6.87 -8.58 -10.55
C LYS A 53 7.72 -9.85 -10.51
N ALA A 54 9.04 -9.74 -10.39
CA ALA A 54 9.94 -10.87 -10.29
C ALA A 54 9.96 -11.49 -8.88
N GLU A 55 9.84 -10.68 -7.84
CA GLU A 55 9.95 -11.11 -6.44
C GLU A 55 8.61 -11.50 -5.81
N LEU A 56 7.54 -10.78 -6.12
CA LEU A 56 6.24 -10.99 -5.48
C LEU A 56 5.45 -12.14 -6.13
N PRO A 57 4.75 -12.96 -5.33
CA PRO A 57 3.70 -13.81 -5.85
C PRO A 57 2.65 -13.00 -6.61
N ALA A 58 2.04 -13.60 -7.64
CA ALA A 58 1.09 -12.89 -8.51
C ALA A 58 -0.10 -12.26 -7.77
N HIS A 59 -0.58 -12.88 -6.68
CA HIS A 59 -1.67 -12.33 -5.87
C HIS A 59 -1.23 -11.08 -5.10
N THR A 60 -0.01 -11.06 -4.56
CA THR A 60 0.58 -9.90 -3.87
C THR A 60 0.92 -8.78 -4.84
N PHE A 61 1.51 -9.08 -6.01
CA PHE A 61 1.74 -8.07 -7.05
C PHE A 61 0.41 -7.43 -7.49
N ASN A 62 -0.62 -8.24 -7.73
CA ASN A 62 -1.94 -7.72 -8.09
C ASN A 62 -2.53 -6.87 -6.95
N HIS A 63 -2.36 -7.26 -5.69
CA HIS A 63 -2.77 -6.44 -4.54
C HIS A 63 -2.08 -5.07 -4.55
N SER A 64 -0.76 -5.02 -4.68
CA SER A 64 0.00 -3.78 -4.82
C SER A 64 -0.55 -2.88 -5.93
N MET A 65 -0.89 -3.46 -7.08
CA MET A 65 -1.49 -2.69 -8.17
C MET A 65 -2.90 -2.20 -7.84
N ARG A 66 -3.76 -3.02 -7.22
CA ARG A 66 -5.09 -2.58 -6.76
C ARG A 66 -4.97 -1.43 -5.77
N VAL A 67 -4.07 -1.54 -4.80
CA VAL A 67 -3.75 -0.50 -3.80
C VAL A 67 -3.34 0.80 -4.50
N PHE A 68 -2.50 0.74 -5.55
CA PHE A 68 -2.13 1.91 -6.33
C PHE A 68 -3.35 2.66 -6.89
N TYR A 69 -4.25 1.96 -7.60
CA TYR A 69 -5.43 2.60 -8.20
C TYR A 69 -6.43 3.09 -7.15
N TYR A 70 -6.68 2.30 -6.11
CA TYR A 70 -7.59 2.71 -5.03
C TYR A 70 -7.06 3.91 -4.26
N GLY A 71 -5.76 3.93 -3.94
CA GLY A 71 -5.15 5.08 -3.26
C GLY A 71 -5.21 6.35 -4.10
N LEU A 72 -4.98 6.29 -5.42
CA LEU A 72 -5.15 7.47 -6.27
C LEU A 72 -6.60 7.94 -6.35
N ALA A 73 -7.57 7.01 -6.40
CA ALA A 73 -8.99 7.37 -6.32
C ALA A 73 -9.34 8.03 -4.98
N ILE A 74 -8.82 7.49 -3.87
CA ILE A 74 -8.99 8.04 -2.52
C ILE A 74 -8.40 9.46 -2.45
N ALA A 75 -7.12 9.61 -2.77
CA ALA A 75 -6.39 10.86 -2.63
C ALA A 75 -6.97 11.97 -3.51
N ARG A 76 -7.21 11.70 -4.79
CA ARG A 76 -7.66 12.74 -5.74
C ARG A 76 -9.08 13.21 -5.43
N GLN A 77 -9.92 12.34 -4.89
CA GLN A 77 -11.33 12.69 -4.64
C GLN A 77 -11.55 13.25 -3.24
N HIS A 78 -10.94 12.67 -2.21
CA HIS A 78 -11.19 13.05 -0.80
C HIS A 78 -10.10 13.93 -0.21
N PHE A 79 -8.89 13.92 -0.78
CA PHE A 79 -7.74 14.68 -0.28
C PHE A 79 -7.02 15.48 -1.37
N PRO A 80 -7.70 16.30 -2.17
CA PRO A 80 -7.08 16.99 -3.33
C PRO A 80 -5.97 17.99 -2.95
N ALA A 81 -5.87 18.37 -1.67
CA ALA A 81 -4.80 19.21 -1.15
C ALA A 81 -3.50 18.44 -0.90
N TRP A 82 -3.55 17.11 -0.75
CA TRP A 82 -2.38 16.27 -0.53
C TRP A 82 -1.45 16.31 -1.75
N LYS A 83 -0.14 16.40 -1.48
CA LYS A 83 0.90 16.51 -2.51
C LYS A 83 1.83 15.32 -2.42
N PHE A 84 2.02 14.65 -3.55
CA PHE A 84 3.00 13.59 -3.79
C PHE A 84 2.99 13.31 -5.30
N SER A 85 4.08 12.74 -5.81
CA SER A 85 4.14 12.25 -7.18
C SER A 85 3.51 10.87 -7.30
N ASP A 86 2.85 10.61 -8.44
CA ASP A 86 2.32 9.28 -8.75
C ASP A 86 3.43 8.21 -8.75
N GLU A 87 4.68 8.60 -9.06
CA GLU A 87 5.85 7.72 -8.96
C GLU A 87 6.11 7.31 -7.52
N THR A 88 6.28 8.25 -6.58
CA THR A 88 6.47 7.91 -5.16
C THR A 88 5.36 6.99 -4.66
N TRP A 89 4.12 7.27 -5.07
CA TRP A 89 2.98 6.43 -4.70
C TRP A 89 3.06 5.01 -5.29
N LEU A 90 3.37 4.87 -6.59
CA LEU A 90 3.57 3.57 -7.22
C LEU A 90 4.68 2.78 -6.52
N LEU A 91 5.82 3.40 -6.24
CA LEU A 91 6.94 2.76 -5.55
C LEU A 91 6.51 2.25 -4.16
N THR A 92 5.80 3.06 -3.36
CA THR A 92 5.25 2.60 -2.08
C THR A 92 4.34 1.38 -2.24
N CYS A 93 3.41 1.42 -3.20
CA CYS A 93 2.48 0.31 -3.41
C CYS A 93 3.19 -0.98 -3.81
N LEU A 94 4.15 -0.91 -4.72
CA LEU A 94 4.90 -2.08 -5.22
C LEU A 94 5.73 -2.76 -4.13
N PHE A 95 6.24 -2.00 -3.17
CA PHE A 95 7.15 -2.54 -2.16
C PHE A 95 6.52 -2.79 -0.79
N HIS A 96 5.32 -2.31 -0.49
CA HIS A 96 4.80 -2.39 0.89
C HIS A 96 4.71 -3.81 1.46
N ASP A 97 4.41 -4.80 0.60
CA ASP A 97 4.35 -6.22 0.97
C ASP A 97 5.62 -7.00 0.58
N ILE A 98 6.70 -6.34 0.16
CA ILE A 98 7.92 -7.06 -0.26
C ILE A 98 8.51 -7.91 0.87
N GLY A 99 8.29 -7.53 2.13
CA GLY A 99 8.71 -8.30 3.30
C GLY A 99 7.98 -9.65 3.46
N THR A 100 6.85 -9.85 2.77
CA THR A 100 5.99 -11.05 2.91
C THR A 100 6.47 -12.26 2.11
N ILE A 101 7.49 -12.11 1.26
CA ILE A 101 7.97 -13.21 0.43
C ILE A 101 8.68 -14.28 1.26
N ASP A 102 8.59 -15.54 0.83
CA ASP A 102 9.01 -16.71 1.61
C ASP A 102 10.45 -16.61 2.14
N LYS A 103 11.38 -16.07 1.35
CA LYS A 103 12.78 -15.88 1.76
C LYS A 103 12.91 -14.96 2.99
N TYR A 104 12.08 -13.92 3.10
CA TYR A 104 12.12 -12.99 4.24
C TYR A 104 11.25 -13.44 5.41
N THR A 105 10.14 -14.13 5.14
CA THR A 105 9.32 -14.71 6.21
C THR A 105 10.12 -15.71 7.06
N ARG A 106 11.01 -16.50 6.45
CA ARG A 106 11.76 -17.58 7.13
C ARG A 106 13.14 -17.18 7.63
N ASP A 107 13.89 -16.40 6.86
CA ASP A 107 15.32 -16.17 7.14
C ASP A 107 15.58 -14.85 7.88
N VAL A 108 14.56 -13.99 8.05
CA VAL A 108 14.69 -12.66 8.65
C VAL A 108 13.88 -12.56 9.93
N PHE A 109 14.50 -12.10 11.02
CA PHE A 109 13.89 -12.00 12.35
C PHE A 109 13.02 -10.75 12.54
N MET A 110 13.23 -9.72 11.70
CA MET A 110 12.46 -8.48 11.74
C MET A 110 11.04 -8.70 11.19
N SER A 111 10.09 -7.91 11.68
CA SER A 111 8.73 -7.83 11.14
C SER A 111 8.74 -7.49 9.65
N PHE A 112 7.85 -8.11 8.88
CA PHE A 112 7.84 -7.98 7.42
C PHE A 112 7.70 -6.53 6.93
N ASP A 113 6.90 -5.71 7.61
CA ASP A 113 6.65 -4.31 7.30
C ASP A 113 7.91 -3.46 7.52
N ILE A 114 8.60 -3.67 8.65
CA ILE A 114 9.84 -2.97 8.97
C ILE A 114 10.95 -3.36 7.99
N TYR A 115 11.13 -4.67 7.78
CA TYR A 115 12.17 -5.17 6.87
C TYR A 115 11.86 -4.84 5.41
N GLY A 116 10.58 -4.85 5.01
CA GLY A 116 10.13 -4.43 3.70
C GLY A 116 10.52 -2.98 3.40
N GLY A 117 10.41 -2.09 4.39
CA GLY A 117 10.91 -0.71 4.27
C GLY A 117 12.42 -0.63 4.08
N VAL A 118 13.20 -1.48 4.75
CA VAL A 118 14.66 -1.57 4.54
C VAL A 118 14.99 -2.04 3.13
N VAL A 119 14.29 -3.07 2.63
CA VAL A 119 14.46 -3.59 1.27
C VAL A 119 14.14 -2.50 0.26
N ALA A 120 13.00 -1.83 0.40
CA ALA A 120 12.58 -0.74 -0.49
C ALA A 120 13.60 0.39 -0.54
N LEU A 121 14.11 0.83 0.62
CA LEU A 121 15.12 1.88 0.71
C LEU A 121 16.37 1.55 -0.12
N ASN A 122 16.89 0.33 0.04
CA ASN A 122 18.10 -0.11 -0.63
C ASN A 122 17.89 -0.27 -2.13
N VAL A 123 16.84 -1.00 -2.53
CA VAL A 123 16.54 -1.27 -3.94
C VAL A 123 16.29 0.03 -4.71
N LEU A 124 15.53 0.97 -4.14
CA LEU A 124 15.24 2.23 -4.81
C LEU A 124 16.47 3.13 -4.93
N LYS A 125 17.34 3.18 -3.91
CA LYS A 125 18.63 3.89 -4.00
C LYS A 125 19.53 3.29 -5.08
N GLU A 126 19.61 1.96 -5.16
CA GLU A 126 20.37 1.26 -6.21
C GLU A 126 19.82 1.53 -7.62
N GLN A 127 18.49 1.67 -7.75
CA GLN A 127 17.81 2.01 -9.01
C GLN A 127 17.86 3.51 -9.37
N GLY A 128 18.49 4.34 -8.53
CA GLY A 128 18.71 5.75 -8.80
C GLY A 128 17.60 6.69 -8.33
N ALA A 129 16.68 6.23 -7.48
CA ALA A 129 15.71 7.11 -6.84
C ALA A 129 16.41 8.15 -5.95
N PRO A 130 15.99 9.42 -5.97
CA PRO A 130 16.48 10.42 -5.03
C PRO A 130 16.29 9.97 -3.57
N SER A 131 17.28 10.21 -2.70
CA SER A 131 17.21 9.76 -1.30
C SER A 131 15.92 10.17 -0.57
N PRO A 132 15.42 11.42 -0.68
CA PRO A 132 14.18 11.80 -0.01
C PRO A 132 12.94 11.07 -0.53
N GLN A 133 12.97 10.55 -1.76
CA GLN A 133 11.90 9.71 -2.31
C GLN A 133 11.98 8.29 -1.74
N ALA A 134 13.17 7.67 -1.80
CA ALA A 134 13.39 6.33 -1.27
C ALA A 134 13.12 6.26 0.26
N GLU A 135 13.46 7.32 0.99
CA GLU A 135 13.18 7.46 2.42
C GLU A 135 11.67 7.62 2.70
N SER A 136 10.94 8.36 1.86
CA SER A 136 9.48 8.49 1.99
C SER A 136 8.78 7.15 1.76
N VAL A 137 9.22 6.41 0.73
CA VAL A 137 8.72 5.07 0.45
C VAL A 137 9.02 4.14 1.63
N ALA A 138 10.25 4.14 2.12
CA ALA A 138 10.65 3.30 3.24
C ALA A 138 9.84 3.59 4.51
N GLU A 139 9.68 4.86 4.90
CA GLU A 139 8.89 5.24 6.09
C GLU A 139 7.42 4.86 5.94
N ALA A 140 6.81 5.08 4.77
CA ALA A 140 5.44 4.68 4.50
C ALA A 140 5.25 3.17 4.67
N ILE A 141 6.18 2.36 4.16
CA ILE A 141 6.13 0.90 4.26
C ILE A 141 6.33 0.45 5.71
N MET A 142 7.30 1.00 6.45
CA MET A 142 7.51 0.62 7.85
C MET A 142 6.29 0.91 8.73
N ARG A 143 5.44 1.86 8.32
CA ARG A 143 4.28 2.33 9.08
C ARG A 143 2.93 1.91 8.50
N HIS A 144 2.91 1.10 7.44
CA HIS A 144 1.66 0.81 6.72
C HIS A 144 0.67 -0.06 7.52
N GLN A 145 1.14 -0.71 8.58
CA GLN A 145 0.31 -1.44 9.55
C GLN A 145 0.24 -0.74 10.92
N ASP A 146 0.70 0.51 11.07
CA ASP A 146 0.69 1.17 12.37
C ASP A 146 -0.73 1.35 12.91
N SER A 147 -1.00 0.78 14.09
CA SER A 147 -2.23 1.02 14.85
C SER A 147 -2.23 2.32 15.67
N VAL A 148 -1.20 3.17 15.54
CA VAL A 148 -1.09 4.46 16.24
C VAL A 148 -2.29 5.36 15.88
N ARG A 149 -2.82 6.10 16.88
CA ARG A 149 -4.01 6.97 16.72
C ARG A 149 -3.78 8.43 17.13
N VAL A 150 -2.56 8.79 17.49
CA VAL A 150 -2.16 10.14 17.93
C VAL A 150 -0.94 10.63 17.15
N GLY A 151 -0.80 11.95 17.01
CA GLY A 151 0.30 12.57 16.28
C GLY A 151 0.05 12.67 14.78
N THR A 152 1.14 12.75 14.02
CA THR A 152 1.14 12.95 12.57
C THR A 152 1.89 11.84 11.84
N ILE A 153 1.55 11.68 10.58
CA ILE A 153 2.23 10.82 9.60
C ILE A 153 2.40 11.64 8.32
N HIS A 154 3.33 11.25 7.45
CA HIS A 154 3.42 11.90 6.15
C HIS A 154 2.30 11.39 5.22
N THR A 155 2.00 12.17 4.18
CA THR A 155 0.84 12.00 3.30
C THR A 155 0.79 10.61 2.67
N VAL A 156 1.93 10.12 2.15
CA VAL A 156 2.03 8.79 1.53
C VAL A 156 1.87 7.67 2.55
N GLY A 157 2.37 7.86 3.78
CA GLY A 157 2.20 6.93 4.89
C GLY A 157 0.75 6.77 5.33
N LEU A 158 -0.04 7.85 5.37
CA LEU A 158 -1.48 7.72 5.65
C LEU A 158 -2.22 7.08 4.48
N LEU A 159 -1.87 7.46 3.25
CA LEU A 159 -2.56 6.95 2.06
C LEU A 159 -2.39 5.44 1.90
N ILE A 160 -1.19 4.90 2.19
CA ILE A 160 -0.97 3.45 2.13
C ILE A 160 -1.83 2.71 3.16
N GLN A 161 -1.99 3.23 4.38
CA GLN A 161 -2.89 2.64 5.37
C GLN A 161 -4.35 2.60 4.88
N LEU A 162 -4.85 3.72 4.34
CA LEU A 162 -6.23 3.79 3.84
C LEU A 162 -6.48 2.81 2.68
N ALA A 163 -5.55 2.74 1.74
CA ALA A 163 -5.69 1.93 0.54
C ALA A 163 -5.53 0.42 0.83
N THR A 164 -4.59 0.03 1.71
CA THR A 164 -4.45 -1.38 2.11
C THR A 164 -5.63 -1.84 2.96
N GLN A 165 -6.10 -1.02 3.92
CA GLN A 165 -7.30 -1.34 4.70
C GLN A 165 -8.54 -1.50 3.82
N PHE A 166 -8.68 -0.70 2.77
CA PHE A 166 -9.76 -0.84 1.79
C PHE A 166 -9.71 -2.20 1.08
N ASP A 167 -8.56 -2.61 0.54
CA ASP A 167 -8.45 -3.88 -0.21
C ASP A 167 -8.39 -5.13 0.67
N ASN A 168 -7.90 -5.01 1.91
CA ASN A 168 -7.68 -6.12 2.84
C ASN A 168 -8.91 -6.44 3.69
N ILE A 169 -9.54 -5.45 4.31
CA ILE A 169 -10.65 -5.64 5.25
C ILE A 169 -11.95 -4.93 4.81
N GLY A 170 -11.94 -4.26 3.66
CA GLY A 170 -13.11 -3.54 3.16
C GLY A 170 -13.47 -2.32 4.00
N ALA A 171 -12.50 -1.73 4.69
CA ALA A 171 -12.67 -0.45 5.37
C ALA A 171 -12.95 0.66 4.34
N HIS A 172 -13.42 1.82 4.80
CA HIS A 172 -13.55 3.01 3.95
C HIS A 172 -14.39 2.80 2.68
N LYS A 173 -15.41 1.93 2.70
CA LYS A 173 -16.23 1.56 1.53
C LYS A 173 -16.77 2.76 0.74
N GLY A 174 -17.03 3.89 1.42
CA GLY A 174 -17.50 5.12 0.80
C GLY A 174 -16.46 5.93 0.02
N TYR A 175 -15.20 5.49 -0.02
CA TYR A 175 -14.12 6.28 -0.62
C TYR A 175 -13.88 5.95 -2.10
N VAL A 176 -14.20 4.74 -2.54
CA VAL A 176 -13.95 4.26 -3.90
C VAL A 176 -15.27 3.84 -4.54
N HIS A 177 -15.50 4.28 -5.77
CA HIS A 177 -16.72 3.95 -6.50
C HIS A 177 -16.75 2.45 -6.90
N PRO A 178 -17.90 1.75 -6.84
CA PRO A 178 -17.99 0.34 -7.22
C PRO A 178 -17.51 0.03 -8.64
N ASP A 179 -17.73 0.93 -9.61
CA ASP A 179 -17.20 0.76 -10.97
C ASP A 179 -15.66 0.82 -11.02
N THR A 180 -15.02 1.60 -10.15
CA THR A 180 -13.55 1.57 -10.00
C THR A 180 -13.11 0.22 -9.47
N VAL A 181 -13.79 -0.31 -8.44
CA VAL A 181 -13.46 -1.65 -7.88
C VAL A 181 -13.58 -2.72 -8.96
N LYS A 182 -14.67 -2.72 -9.72
CA LYS A 182 -14.90 -3.69 -10.80
C LYS A 182 -13.85 -3.59 -11.90
N ASP A 183 -13.50 -2.39 -12.35
CA ASP A 183 -12.51 -2.19 -13.42
C ASP A 183 -11.10 -2.56 -12.97
N VAL A 184 -10.70 -2.14 -11.76
CA VAL A 184 -9.39 -2.44 -11.18
C VAL A 184 -9.21 -3.94 -10.94
N THR A 185 -10.20 -4.63 -10.36
CA THR A 185 -10.15 -6.09 -10.17
C THR A 185 -10.18 -6.86 -11.50
N GLY A 186 -10.79 -6.31 -12.55
CA GLY A 186 -10.72 -6.87 -13.90
C GLY A 186 -9.32 -6.85 -14.51
N HIS A 187 -8.53 -5.80 -14.22
CA HIS A 187 -7.14 -5.70 -14.69
C HIS A 187 -6.14 -6.40 -13.76
N TYR A 188 -6.39 -6.40 -12.45
CA TYR A 188 -5.53 -6.98 -11.42
C TYR A 188 -6.31 -7.95 -10.53
N PRO A 189 -6.58 -9.18 -11.03
CA PRO A 189 -7.37 -10.17 -10.34
C PRO A 189 -6.90 -10.47 -8.93
N ARG A 190 -7.84 -10.77 -8.03
CA ARG A 190 -7.53 -10.98 -6.61
C ARG A 190 -6.81 -12.28 -6.33
N ARG A 191 -7.07 -13.35 -7.10
CA ARG A 191 -6.37 -14.63 -6.94
C ARG A 191 -6.41 -15.17 -5.50
N GLN A 192 -7.59 -15.19 -4.89
CA GLN A 192 -7.82 -15.63 -3.50
C GLN A 192 -7.05 -14.77 -2.48
N TRP A 193 -6.90 -13.47 -2.75
CA TRP A 193 -6.10 -12.55 -1.93
C TRP A 193 -6.43 -12.63 -0.44
N SER A 194 -7.72 -12.61 -0.06
CA SER A 194 -8.10 -12.66 1.36
C SER A 194 -7.61 -13.92 2.06
N LYS A 195 -7.66 -15.07 1.39
CA LYS A 195 -7.14 -16.34 1.93
C LYS A 195 -5.61 -16.36 1.94
N CYS A 196 -4.96 -15.93 0.86
CA CYS A 196 -3.51 -15.91 0.73
C CYS A 196 -2.86 -15.01 1.78
N PHE A 197 -3.34 -13.78 1.92
CA PHE A 197 -2.76 -12.81 2.84
C PHE A 197 -3.02 -13.18 4.30
N SER A 198 -4.24 -13.60 4.65
CA SER A 198 -4.53 -14.07 6.02
C SER A 198 -3.67 -15.28 6.42
N SER A 199 -3.41 -16.21 5.48
CA SER A 199 -2.49 -17.33 5.71
C SER A 199 -1.05 -16.86 5.91
N LYS A 200 -0.60 -15.90 5.11
CA LYS A 200 0.76 -15.33 5.21
C LYS A 200 0.97 -14.58 6.53
N LEU A 201 -0.02 -13.84 7.02
CA LEU A 201 0.05 -13.19 8.33
C LEU A 201 0.11 -14.21 9.48
N ARG A 202 -0.65 -15.30 9.39
CA ARG A 202 -0.56 -16.39 10.37
C ARG A 202 0.82 -17.06 10.36
N GLU A 203 1.43 -17.22 9.18
CA GLU A 203 2.80 -17.72 9.03
C GLU A 203 3.82 -16.76 9.69
N GLU A 204 3.73 -15.46 9.40
CA GLU A 204 4.59 -14.42 10.03
C GLU A 204 4.47 -14.45 11.56
N ILE A 205 3.24 -14.44 12.10
CA ILE A 205 3.01 -14.48 13.56
C ILE A 205 3.54 -15.78 14.17
N GLY A 206 3.36 -16.91 13.49
CA GLY A 206 3.82 -18.22 13.97
C GLY A 206 5.35 -18.35 14.01
N LEU A 207 6.04 -17.79 13.02
CA LEU A 207 7.51 -17.81 12.95
C LEU A 207 8.16 -16.69 13.76
N LYS A 208 7.47 -15.55 13.89
CA LYS A 208 7.95 -14.32 14.54
C LYS A 208 6.89 -13.83 15.53
N PRO A 209 6.72 -14.48 16.68
CA PRO A 209 5.70 -14.08 17.67
C PRO A 209 5.94 -12.69 18.28
N TRP A 210 7.09 -12.07 18.02
CA TRP A 210 7.44 -10.69 18.39
C TRP A 210 7.20 -9.66 17.27
N CYS A 211 6.68 -10.09 16.10
CA CYS A 211 6.50 -9.19 14.95
C CYS A 211 5.47 -8.09 15.24
N HIS A 212 5.60 -6.98 14.52
CA HIS A 212 4.73 -5.83 14.63
C HIS A 212 3.27 -6.15 14.28
N THR A 213 3.03 -7.09 13.35
CA THR A 213 1.68 -7.56 12.98
C THR A 213 0.83 -7.98 14.17
N THR A 214 1.43 -8.45 15.28
CA THR A 214 0.69 -8.78 16.51
C THR A 214 -0.04 -7.58 17.13
N ALA A 215 0.39 -6.34 16.83
CA ALA A 215 -0.22 -5.10 17.31
C ALA A 215 -1.58 -4.78 16.65
N GLU A 216 -1.91 -5.41 15.51
CA GLU A 216 -3.24 -5.29 14.88
C GLU A 216 -4.31 -6.13 15.60
N GLY A 217 -3.90 -7.01 16.52
CA GLY A 217 -4.78 -7.87 17.30
C GLY A 217 -5.12 -9.20 16.62
N GLU A 218 -5.65 -10.13 17.42
CA GLU A 218 -5.88 -11.53 17.00
C GLU A 218 -6.94 -11.67 15.90
N SER A 219 -7.87 -10.71 15.77
CA SER A 219 -8.91 -10.76 14.74
C SER A 219 -8.40 -10.37 13.36
N PHE A 220 -7.23 -9.74 13.24
CA PHE A 220 -6.82 -9.12 11.98
C PHE A 220 -6.73 -10.12 10.80
N PRO A 221 -6.09 -11.30 10.93
CA PRO A 221 -6.13 -12.30 9.85
C PRO A 221 -7.54 -12.79 9.53
N HIS A 222 -8.42 -12.88 10.54
CA HIS A 222 -9.81 -13.28 10.34
C HIS A 222 -10.60 -12.21 9.57
N ASP A 223 -10.42 -10.94 9.90
CA ASP A 223 -11.13 -9.82 9.26
C ASP A 223 -10.73 -9.68 7.77
N ILE A 224 -9.48 -10.01 7.44
CA ILE A 224 -9.00 -10.09 6.05
C ILE A 224 -9.70 -11.23 5.30
N GLU A 225 -9.78 -12.41 5.92
CA GLU A 225 -10.39 -13.59 5.30
C GLU A 225 -11.89 -13.41 5.05
N HIS A 226 -12.56 -12.59 5.87
CA HIS A 226 -14.01 -12.31 5.79
C HIS A 226 -14.32 -10.92 5.22
N ASN A 227 -13.49 -10.41 4.32
CA ASN A 227 -13.70 -9.12 3.66
C ASN A 227 -14.93 -9.13 2.73
N ALA A 228 -16.09 -8.76 3.27
CA ALA A 228 -17.35 -8.72 2.53
C ALA A 228 -17.39 -7.72 1.36
N LEU A 229 -16.55 -6.68 1.35
CA LEU A 229 -16.47 -5.77 0.19
C LEU A 229 -15.88 -6.48 -1.02
N MET A 230 -14.87 -7.32 -0.79
CA MET A 230 -14.06 -7.93 -1.83
C MET A 230 -14.40 -9.39 -2.13
N GLU A 231 -15.22 -10.03 -1.28
CA GLU A 231 -15.72 -11.40 -1.47
C GLU A 231 -16.22 -11.69 -2.90
N PRO A 232 -17.02 -10.82 -3.56
CA PRO A 232 -17.49 -11.09 -4.93
C PRO A 232 -16.37 -11.18 -5.98
N TYR A 233 -15.18 -10.69 -5.67
CA TYR A 233 -14.04 -10.59 -6.58
C TYR A 233 -12.90 -11.55 -6.21
N ASP A 234 -12.93 -12.16 -5.02
CA ASP A 234 -11.78 -12.83 -4.42
C ASP A 234 -11.36 -14.08 -5.20
N GLY A 235 -12.33 -14.85 -5.68
CA GLY A 235 -12.11 -16.03 -6.51
C GLY A 235 -12.14 -15.79 -8.03
N LEU A 236 -12.28 -14.55 -8.48
CA LEU A 236 -12.28 -14.23 -9.90
C LEU A 236 -10.84 -14.19 -10.42
N PHE A 237 -10.52 -15.16 -11.30
CA PHE A 237 -9.29 -15.35 -12.10
C PHE A 237 -7.98 -15.67 -11.36
#